data_AF-L8EXV3-F1
#
_entry.id   AF-L8EXV3-F1
#
_cell.length_a   1.000
_cell.length_b   1.000
_cell.length_c   1.000
_cell.angle_alpha   90.00
_cell.angle_beta   90.00
_cell.angle_gamma   90.00
#
_symmetry.space_group_name_H-M   'P 1'
#
loop_
_entity.id
_entity.type
_entity.pdbx_description
1 polymer ?
#
loop_
_entity_poly.entity_id
_entity_poly.type
_entity_poly.pdbx_seq_one_letter_code
_entity_poly.pdbx_strand_id
1 'polypeptide(L)'
;MNIWAGVIGTLGVVLAAWFAARATRAAAQATAEASRAAAQAAAEPAQRERDLEAFKAIRDDMQEEIRDLRTETTRLRAVVRAFAGYVGELTLQMRAGGIAPSTPPDLVDEYNRTGV
;
A
#
# COMPACT_ATOMS: atom_id res chain seq x y z
N MET A 1 27.69 14.35 8.00
CA MET A 1 27.27 14.42 6.57
C MET A 1 26.19 13.37 6.36
N ASN A 2 24.93 13.76 6.60
CA ASN A 2 23.77 12.85 6.71
C ASN A 2 22.93 12.81 5.42
N ILE A 3 23.60 12.87 4.27
CA ILE A 3 22.93 12.96 2.96
C ILE A 3 22.25 11.62 2.61
N TRP A 4 22.80 10.50 3.08
CA TRP A 4 22.28 9.16 2.80
C TRP A 4 20.99 8.80 3.55
N ALA A 5 20.81 9.29 4.78
CA ALA A 5 19.58 9.04 5.56
C ALA A 5 18.37 9.81 5.01
N GLY A 6 18.60 11.02 4.49
CA GLY A 6 17.56 11.85 3.89
C GLY A 6 17.03 11.26 2.58
N VAL A 7 17.91 10.68 1.74
CA VAL A 7 17.54 10.14 0.43
C VAL A 7 16.68 8.88 0.55
N ILE A 8 16.97 7.98 1.50
CA ILE A 8 16.20 6.75 1.68
C ILE A 8 14.81 7.04 2.29
N GLY A 9 14.74 7.97 3.25
CA GLY A 9 13.47 8.39 3.85
C GLY A 9 12.54 9.09 2.85
N THR A 10 13.09 9.97 2.01
CA THR A 10 12.28 10.63 0.94
C THR A 10 11.86 9.66 -0.15
N LEU A 11 12.71 8.71 -0.55
CA LEU A 11 12.32 7.68 -1.53
C LEU A 11 11.18 6.79 -1.00
N GLY A 12 11.21 6.41 0.28
CA GLY A 12 10.12 5.63 0.90
C GLY A 12 8.79 6.37 0.92
N VAL A 13 8.80 7.67 1.27
CA VAL A 13 7.59 8.50 1.28
C VAL A 13 7.06 8.76 -0.14
N VAL A 14 7.95 9.00 -1.11
CA VAL A 14 7.56 9.22 -2.50
C VAL A 14 6.98 7.96 -3.12
N LEU A 15 7.56 6.78 -2.85
CA LEU A 15 7.01 5.51 -3.32
C LEU A 15 5.66 5.19 -2.67
N ALA A 16 5.52 5.40 -1.36
CA ALA A 16 4.25 5.23 -0.67
C ALA A 16 3.17 6.20 -1.18
N ALA A 17 3.52 7.47 -1.37
CA ALA A 17 2.62 8.49 -1.91
C ALA A 17 2.23 8.20 -3.36
N TRP A 18 3.17 7.73 -4.18
CA TRP A 18 2.91 7.35 -5.57
C TRP A 18 2.00 6.12 -5.67
N PHE A 19 2.24 5.11 -4.83
CA PHE A 19 1.40 3.91 -4.77
C PHE A 19 -0.01 4.22 -4.27
N ALA A 20 -0.13 5.02 -3.21
CA ALA A 20 -1.41 5.50 -2.70
C ALA A 20 -2.16 6.32 -3.76
N ALA A 21 -1.49 7.28 -4.41
CA ALA A 21 -2.10 8.10 -5.46
C ALA A 21 -2.53 7.28 -6.69
N ARG A 22 -1.77 6.25 -7.06
CA ARG A 22 -2.13 5.35 -8.17
C ARG A 22 -3.32 4.47 -7.81
N ALA A 23 -3.36 3.92 -6.60
CA ALA A 23 -4.49 3.14 -6.10
C ALA A 23 -5.77 3.99 -6.01
N THR A 24 -5.68 5.21 -5.49
CA THR A 24 -6.82 6.12 -5.40
C THR A 24 -7.32 6.57 -6.78
N ARG A 25 -6.43 6.78 -7.75
CA ARG A 25 -6.82 7.13 -9.13
C ARG A 25 -7.51 5.98 -9.86
N ALA A 26 -7.01 4.75 -9.72
CA ALA A 26 -7.66 3.58 -10.31
C ALA A 26 -9.06 3.36 -9.73
N ALA A 27 -9.19 3.43 -8.39
CA ALA A 27 -10.48 3.32 -7.71
C ALA A 27 -11.46 4.45 -8.11
N ALA A 28 -10.97 5.68 -8.26
CA ALA A 28 -11.78 6.82 -8.67
C ALA A 28 -12.25 6.72 -10.13
N GLN A 29 -11.42 6.20 -11.03
CA GLN A 29 -11.79 5.99 -12.43
C GLN A 29 -12.82 4.86 -12.56
N ALA A 30 -12.61 3.73 -11.89
CA ALA A 30 -13.57 2.63 -11.86
C ALA A 30 -14.94 3.07 -11.28
N THR A 31 -14.93 3.88 -10.21
CA THR A 31 -16.17 4.43 -9.63
C THR A 31 -16.86 5.45 -10.54
N ALA A 32 -16.09 6.26 -11.27
CA ALA A 32 -16.62 7.25 -12.22
C ALA A 32 -17.24 6.58 -13.47
N GLU A 33 -16.65 5.49 -13.95
CA GLU A 33 -17.18 4.71 -15.06
C GLU A 33 -18.42 3.92 -14.63
N ALA A 34 -18.38 3.28 -13.46
CA ALA A 34 -19.53 2.58 -12.90
C ALA A 34 -20.72 3.51 -12.62
N SER A 35 -20.48 4.72 -12.12
CA SER A 35 -21.54 5.70 -11.85
C SER A 35 -22.15 6.28 -13.14
N ARG A 36 -21.36 6.48 -14.20
CA ARG A 36 -21.89 6.90 -15.52
C ARG A 36 -22.68 5.78 -16.20
N ALA A 37 -22.22 4.54 -16.12
CA ALA A 37 -22.95 3.39 -16.63
C ALA A 37 -24.27 3.17 -15.86
N ALA A 38 -24.24 3.27 -14.53
CA ALA A 38 -25.42 3.17 -13.68
C ALA A 38 -26.45 4.29 -13.92
N ALA A 39 -26.00 5.51 -14.21
CA ALA A 39 -26.88 6.64 -14.53
C ALA A 39 -27.58 6.48 -15.89
N GLN A 40 -26.96 5.81 -16.86
CA GLN A 40 -27.53 5.57 -18.18
C GLN A 40 -28.51 4.39 -18.20
N ALA A 41 -28.35 3.41 -17.30
CA ALA A 41 -29.10 2.17 -17.33
C ALA A 41 -30.38 2.14 -16.45
N ALA A 42 -30.55 3.11 -15.56
CA ALA A 42 -31.69 3.21 -14.65
C ALA A 42 -33.08 3.46 -15.31
N ALA A 43 -33.16 3.57 -16.64
CA ALA A 43 -34.36 4.03 -17.36
C ALA A 43 -35.39 2.93 -17.71
N GLU A 44 -35.09 1.63 -17.65
CA GLU A 44 -36.04 0.58 -18.10
C GLU A 44 -36.04 -0.71 -17.24
N PRO A 45 -37.19 -1.39 -17.06
CA PRO A 45 -37.30 -2.59 -16.21
C PRO A 45 -36.53 -3.82 -16.72
N ALA A 46 -36.36 -3.98 -18.04
CA ALA A 46 -35.47 -5.01 -18.61
C ALA A 46 -33.97 -4.63 -18.50
N GLN A 47 -33.68 -3.34 -18.35
CA GLN A 47 -32.32 -2.88 -18.04
C GLN A 47 -31.95 -3.21 -16.60
N ARG A 48 -32.91 -3.18 -15.65
CA ARG A 48 -32.64 -3.57 -14.25
C ARG A 48 -32.09 -4.99 -14.10
N GLU A 49 -32.57 -5.98 -14.86
CA GLU A 49 -32.04 -7.35 -14.78
C GLU A 49 -30.59 -7.43 -15.32
N ARG A 50 -30.32 -6.77 -16.45
CA ARG A 50 -28.96 -6.66 -17.02
C ARG A 50 -28.03 -5.85 -16.14
N ASP A 51 -28.54 -4.82 -15.48
CA ASP A 51 -27.80 -4.00 -14.52
C ASP A 51 -27.42 -4.80 -13.30
N LEU A 52 -28.32 -5.64 -12.77
CA LEU A 52 -28.01 -6.53 -11.66
C LEU A 52 -26.91 -7.54 -12.04
N GLU A 53 -26.90 -8.03 -13.27
CA GLU A 53 -25.82 -8.88 -13.78
C GLU A 53 -24.50 -8.11 -13.91
N ALA A 54 -24.52 -6.90 -14.47
CA ALA A 54 -23.36 -6.03 -14.58
C ALA A 54 -22.80 -5.64 -13.20
N PHE A 55 -23.66 -5.29 -12.24
CA PHE A 55 -23.27 -4.99 -10.87
C PHE A 55 -22.66 -6.19 -10.16
N LYS A 56 -23.19 -7.40 -10.38
CA LYS A 56 -22.57 -8.62 -9.84
C LYS A 56 -21.18 -8.83 -10.42
N ALA A 57 -21.01 -8.66 -11.73
CA ALA A 57 -19.71 -8.78 -12.38
C ALA A 57 -18.70 -7.75 -11.83
N ILE A 58 -19.09 -6.48 -11.70
CA ILE A 58 -18.25 -5.42 -11.11
C ILE A 58 -17.90 -5.74 -9.66
N ARG A 59 -18.88 -6.18 -8.86
CA ARG A 59 -18.65 -6.54 -7.45
C ARG A 59 -17.68 -7.71 -7.32
N ASP A 60 -17.77 -8.69 -8.20
CA ASP A 60 -16.94 -9.89 -8.15
C ASP A 60 -15.50 -9.56 -8.56
N ASP A 61 -15.33 -8.73 -9.60
CA ASP A 61 -14.04 -8.19 -10.03
C ASP A 61 -13.38 -7.33 -8.92
N MET A 62 -14.15 -6.42 -8.29
CA MET A 62 -13.68 -5.64 -7.14
C MET A 62 -13.26 -6.53 -5.96
N GLN A 63 -13.96 -7.63 -5.72
CA GLN A 63 -13.58 -8.56 -4.64
C GLN A 63 -12.27 -9.28 -4.96
N GLU A 64 -12.02 -9.60 -6.22
CA GLU A 64 -10.75 -10.16 -6.70
C GLU A 64 -9.61 -9.15 -6.52
N GLU A 65 -9.77 -7.92 -7.01
CA GLU A 65 -8.78 -6.86 -6.83
C GLU A 65 -8.46 -6.59 -5.35
N ILE A 66 -9.48 -6.57 -4.47
CA ILE A 66 -9.26 -6.40 -3.02
C ILE A 66 -8.45 -7.56 -2.44
N ARG A 67 -8.67 -8.80 -2.89
CA ARG A 67 -7.89 -9.96 -2.42
C ARG A 67 -6.44 -9.87 -2.89
N ASP A 68 -6.22 -9.44 -4.12
CA ASP A 68 -4.88 -9.27 -4.67
C ASP A 68 -4.11 -8.17 -3.95
N LEU A 69 -4.74 -7.01 -3.74
CA LEU A 69 -4.16 -5.90 -2.98
C LEU A 69 -3.85 -6.30 -1.53
N ARG A 70 -4.72 -7.09 -0.88
CA ARG A 70 -4.44 -7.63 0.46
C ARG A 70 -3.26 -8.59 0.47
N THR A 71 -3.14 -9.42 -0.55
CA THR A 71 -2.02 -10.36 -0.71
C THR A 71 -0.71 -9.60 -0.91
N GLU A 72 -0.71 -8.60 -1.79
CA GLU A 72 0.46 -7.75 -2.04
C GLU A 72 0.86 -6.96 -0.79
N THR A 73 -0.11 -6.37 -0.08
CA THR A 73 0.14 -5.66 1.18
C THR A 73 0.75 -6.58 2.24
N THR A 74 0.25 -7.82 2.34
CA THR A 74 0.78 -8.82 3.29
C THR A 74 2.21 -9.20 2.94
N ARG A 75 2.49 -9.41 1.64
CA ARG A 75 3.84 -9.70 1.13
C ARG A 75 4.80 -8.54 1.41
N LEU A 76 4.38 -7.30 1.14
CA LEU A 76 5.19 -6.12 1.41
C LEU A 76 5.51 -5.99 2.90
N ARG A 77 4.50 -6.17 3.77
CA ARG A 77 4.70 -6.15 5.23
C ARG A 77 5.68 -7.22 5.69
N ALA A 78 5.61 -8.42 5.12
CA ALA A 78 6.55 -9.50 5.43
C ALA A 78 7.99 -9.15 5.00
N VAL A 79 8.17 -8.59 3.80
CA VAL A 79 9.50 -8.17 3.30
C VAL A 79 10.08 -7.05 4.15
N VAL A 80 9.28 -6.04 4.50
CA VAL A 80 9.73 -4.94 5.38
C VAL A 80 10.14 -5.48 6.75
N ARG A 81 9.38 -6.42 7.32
CA ARG A 81 9.73 -7.05 8.60
C ARG A 81 11.03 -7.86 8.51
N ALA A 82 11.23 -8.62 7.44
CA ALA A 82 12.46 -9.37 7.22
C ALA A 82 13.67 -8.43 7.06
N PHE A 83 13.51 -7.33 6.32
CA PHE A 83 14.54 -6.31 6.15
C PHE A 83 14.88 -5.62 7.48
N ALA A 84 13.88 -5.27 8.29
CA ALA A 84 14.10 -4.71 9.62
C ALA A 84 14.89 -5.66 10.54
N GLY A 85 14.57 -6.96 10.50
CA GLY A 85 15.33 -7.99 11.22
C GLY A 85 16.79 -8.06 10.77
N TYR A 86 17.02 -8.08 9.45
CA TYR A 86 18.36 -8.07 8.87
C TYR A 86 19.19 -6.83 9.28
N VAL A 87 18.59 -5.63 9.24
CA VAL A 87 19.24 -4.40 9.71
C VAL A 87 19.56 -4.48 11.21
N GLY A 88 18.67 -5.07 12.02
CA GLY A 88 18.90 -5.31 13.44
C GLY A 88 20.12 -6.20 13.69
N GLU A 89 20.22 -7.32 12.98
CA GLU A 89 21.39 -8.22 13.07
C GLU A 89 22.68 -7.53 12.65
N LEU A 90 22.66 -6.78 11.54
CA LEU A 90 23.80 -5.99 11.09
C LEU A 90 24.24 -4.97 12.14
N THR A 91 23.27 -4.29 12.77
CA THR A 91 23.52 -3.31 13.84
C THR A 91 24.21 -3.96 15.04
N LEU A 92 23.81 -5.17 15.41
CA LEU A 92 24.46 -5.95 16.47
C LEU A 92 25.89 -6.34 16.09
N GLN A 93 26.11 -6.79 14.86
CA GLN A 93 27.45 -7.12 14.36
C GLN A 93 28.38 -5.91 14.33
N MET A 94 27.89 -4.74 13.88
CA MET A 94 28.64 -3.49 13.91
C MET A 94 29.07 -3.14 15.32
N ARG A 95 28.15 -3.21 16.28
CA ARG A 95 28.44 -2.92 17.69
C ARG A 95 29.43 -3.91 18.28
N ALA A 96 29.34 -5.20 17.94
CA ALA A 96 30.31 -6.22 18.33
C ALA A 96 31.72 -5.94 17.75
N GLY A 97 31.78 -5.38 16.53
CA GLY A 97 33.01 -4.89 15.91
C GLY A 97 33.49 -3.52 16.40
N GLY A 98 32.87 -2.95 17.44
CA GLY A 98 33.23 -1.63 17.98
C GLY A 98 32.80 -0.44 17.11
N ILE A 99 32.00 -0.66 16.07
CA ILE A 99 31.47 0.38 15.20
C ILE A 99 30.13 0.86 15.76
N ALA A 100 30.03 2.14 16.07
CA ALA A 100 28.77 2.74 16.48
C ALA A 100 27.83 2.87 15.26
N PRO A 101 26.66 2.20 15.25
CA PRO A 101 25.67 2.37 14.19
C PRO A 101 25.09 3.79 14.23
N SER A 102 24.64 4.28 13.08
CA SER A 102 23.96 5.58 12.99
C SER A 102 22.66 5.57 13.80
N THR A 103 22.34 6.70 14.43
CA THR A 103 21.08 6.88 15.16
C THR A 103 19.89 6.59 14.23
N PRO A 104 18.92 5.75 14.66
CA PRO A 104 17.70 5.51 13.90
C PRO A 104 16.91 6.81 13.67
N PRO A 105 16.14 6.91 12.58
CA PRO A 105 15.17 7.99 12.41
C PRO A 105 14.07 7.96 13.49
N ASP A 106 13.54 9.13 13.85
CA ASP A 106 12.54 9.27 14.94
C ASP A 106 11.32 8.36 14.77
N LEU A 107 10.83 8.18 13.54
CA LEU A 107 9.70 7.28 13.23
C LEU A 107 10.00 5.81 13.59
N VAL A 108 11.24 5.37 13.42
CA VAL A 108 11.66 4.00 13.77
C VAL A 108 11.73 3.85 15.28
N ASP A 109 12.24 4.87 15.97
CA ASP A 109 12.30 4.90 17.43
C ASP A 109 10.91 5.01 18.08
N GLU A 110 9.99 5.75 17.47
CA GLU A 110 8.58 5.79 17.86
C GLU A 110 7.94 4.40 17.70
N TYR A 111 8.02 3.81 16.50
CA TYR A 111 7.48 2.48 16.22
C TYR A 111 8.04 1.40 17.15
N ASN A 112 9.34 1.41 17.42
CA ASN A 112 9.97 0.45 18.34
C ASN A 112 9.47 0.60 19.79
N ARG A 113 9.02 1.80 20.18
CA ARG A 113 8.51 2.10 21.52
C ARG A 113 7.01 1.83 21.65
N THR A 114 6.22 2.15 20.63
CA THR A 114 4.75 2.15 20.66
C THR A 114 4.14 0.92 19.97
N GLY A 115 4.88 0.28 19.05
CA GLY A 115 4.38 -0.77 18.18
C GLY A 115 3.46 -0.31 17.05
N VAL A 116 3.26 1.02 16.91
CA VAL A 116 2.41 1.67 15.90
C VAL A 116 3.14 2.80 15.20
#